data_AF-A0A2V8N250-F1
#
_entry.id   AF-A0A2V8N250-F1
#
_cell.length_a   1.000
_cell.length_b   1.000
_cell.length_c   1.000
_cell.angle_alpha   90.00
_cell.angle_beta   90.00
_cell.angle_gamma   90.00
#
_symmetry.space_group_name_H-M   'P 1'
#
loop_
_entity.id
_entity.type
_entity.pdbx_description
1 polymer ?
#
loop_
_entity_poly.entity_id
_entity_poly.type
_entity_poly.pdbx_seq_one_letter_code
_entity_poly.pdbx_strand_id
1 'polypeptide(L)'
;MHRPLLILLLATCVSCNTTRQATTTITSSAADFDKLTDDLLYGALALSPVAATQTGYHEHNGVPLDEMLDDYSQTGIEGQRKFYDGIQSRVNSLNTATLDKQQQADLEIIKNQLNLQLLELNTIQSFKHNPTLYVELAGNA
;
A
#
# COMPACT_ATOMS: atom_id res chain seq x y z
N MET A 1 -38.43 -50.00 39.24
CA MET A 1 -38.62 -50.96 38.14
C MET A 1 -37.69 -50.52 37.01
N HIS A 2 -36.42 -50.95 37.03
CA HIS A 2 -35.83 -52.04 36.22
C HIS A 2 -35.72 -51.71 34.71
N ARG A 3 -34.46 -51.66 34.26
CA ARG A 3 -33.89 -51.26 32.96
C ARG A 3 -34.32 -52.22 31.82
N PRO A 4 -34.07 -51.92 30.53
CA PRO A 4 -32.75 -52.22 29.92
C PRO A 4 -32.32 -51.17 28.86
N LEU A 5 -31.07 -50.69 28.83
CA LEU A 5 -29.89 -51.25 28.12
C LEU A 5 -30.19 -51.88 26.74
N LEU A 6 -29.98 -51.10 25.67
CA LEU A 6 -29.72 -51.63 24.32
C LEU A 6 -28.50 -50.90 23.75
N ILE A 7 -27.41 -51.65 23.62
CA ILE A 7 -26.17 -51.26 22.94
C ILE A 7 -26.40 -51.53 21.46
N LEU A 8 -26.18 -50.54 20.60
CA LEU A 8 -26.00 -50.75 19.16
C LEU A 8 -24.75 -50.00 18.70
N LEU A 9 -23.69 -50.77 18.42
CA LEU A 9 -22.52 -50.36 17.67
C LEU A 9 -22.95 -49.93 16.26
N LEU A 10 -22.56 -48.73 15.83
CA LEU A 10 -22.31 -48.45 14.41
C LEU A 10 -21.01 -47.67 14.26
N ALA A 11 -20.05 -48.34 13.64
CA ALA A 11 -18.82 -47.77 13.14
C ALA A 11 -19.10 -46.94 11.89
N THR A 12 -18.71 -45.67 11.88
CA THR A 12 -18.62 -44.87 10.65
C THR A 12 -17.34 -44.03 10.68
N CYS A 13 -16.37 -44.52 9.91
CA CYS A 13 -15.37 -43.77 9.14
C CYS A 13 -15.18 -42.28 9.49
N VAL A 14 -14.13 -41.98 10.27
CA VAL A 14 -13.49 -40.66 10.29
C VAL A 14 -12.80 -40.48 8.93
N SER A 15 -13.50 -39.85 7.98
CA SER A 15 -12.87 -39.33 6.77
C SER A 15 -12.16 -38.03 7.11
N CYS A 16 -10.83 -38.08 7.16
CA CYS A 16 -9.96 -36.91 7.11
C CYS A 16 -10.21 -36.16 5.79
N ASN A 17 -11.08 -35.15 5.81
CA ASN A 17 -11.11 -34.16 4.74
C ASN A 17 -9.97 -33.17 4.97
N THR A 18 -8.75 -33.58 4.60
CA THR A 18 -7.65 -32.65 4.33
C THR A 18 -8.01 -31.93 3.03
N THR A 19 -8.74 -30.83 3.15
CA THR A 19 -8.91 -29.87 2.07
C THR A 19 -7.52 -29.33 1.73
N ARG A 20 -6.92 -29.85 0.66
CA ARG A 20 -5.70 -29.29 0.06
C ARG A 20 -6.07 -27.90 -0.42
N GLN A 21 -5.78 -26.87 0.37
CA GLN A 21 -5.77 -25.51 -0.14
C GLN A 21 -4.70 -25.49 -1.23
N ALA A 22 -5.13 -25.35 -2.48
CA ALA A 22 -4.24 -24.98 -3.54
C ALA A 22 -3.72 -23.58 -3.17
N THR A 23 -2.49 -23.53 -2.66
CA THR A 23 -1.74 -22.29 -2.57
C THR A 23 -1.54 -21.83 -4.00
N THR A 24 -2.43 -20.97 -4.49
CA THR A 24 -2.17 -20.18 -5.69
C THR A 24 -0.99 -19.30 -5.32
N THR A 25 0.22 -19.76 -5.64
CA THR A 25 1.40 -18.89 -5.66
C THR A 25 1.06 -17.78 -6.64
N ILE A 26 0.67 -16.61 -6.14
CA ILE A 26 0.54 -15.41 -6.95
C ILE A 26 1.97 -15.05 -7.33
N THR A 27 2.41 -15.58 -8.47
CA THR A 27 3.64 -15.14 -9.11
C THR A 27 3.39 -13.71 -9.54
N SER A 28 3.98 -12.72 -8.85
CA SER A 28 3.91 -11.34 -9.33
C SER A 28 4.53 -11.28 -10.72
N SER A 29 3.81 -10.71 -11.67
CA SER A 29 4.23 -10.53 -13.05
C SER A 29 4.88 -9.16 -13.26
N ALA A 30 5.54 -8.94 -14.40
CA ALA A 30 6.01 -7.61 -14.80
C ALA A 30 4.87 -6.58 -14.81
N ALA A 31 3.67 -6.99 -15.24
CA ALA A 31 2.48 -6.13 -15.22
C ALA A 31 2.07 -5.70 -13.80
N ASP A 32 2.31 -6.54 -12.79
CA ASP A 32 2.03 -6.19 -11.39
C ASP A 32 3.03 -5.15 -10.86
N PHE A 33 4.28 -5.20 -11.34
CA PHE A 33 5.30 -4.20 -11.01
C PHE A 33 5.01 -2.85 -11.68
N ASP A 34 4.66 -2.86 -12.96
CA ASP A 34 4.33 -1.63 -13.70
C ASP A 34 3.11 -0.95 -13.06
N LYS A 35 2.07 -1.73 -12.74
CA LYS A 35 0.91 -1.22 -12.01
C LYS A 35 1.28 -0.66 -10.62
N LEU A 36 2.18 -1.32 -9.89
CA LEU A 36 2.65 -0.82 -8.60
C LEU A 36 3.34 0.54 -8.74
N THR A 37 4.16 0.67 -9.78
CA THR A 37 4.90 1.90 -10.08
C THR A 37 3.93 3.04 -10.43
N ASP A 38 2.95 2.79 -11.29
CA ASP A 38 1.91 3.76 -11.63
C ASP A 38 1.09 4.19 -10.41
N ASP A 39 0.63 3.21 -9.61
CA ASP A 39 -0.16 3.47 -8.41
C ASP A 39 0.66 4.29 -7.38
N LEU A 40 1.97 4.03 -7.25
CA LEU A 40 2.87 4.80 -6.41
C LEU A 40 3.04 6.23 -6.94
N LEU A 41 3.42 6.38 -8.22
CA LEU A 41 3.70 7.68 -8.83
C LEU A 41 2.49 8.59 -8.77
N TYR A 42 1.37 8.17 -9.36
CA TYR A 42 0.19 9.01 -9.46
C TYR A 42 -0.53 9.16 -8.12
N GLY A 43 -0.48 8.13 -7.26
CA GLY A 43 -1.02 8.24 -5.91
C GLY A 43 -0.22 9.20 -5.02
N ALA A 44 1.11 9.20 -5.12
CA ALA A 44 1.96 10.15 -4.38
C ALA A 44 1.74 11.60 -4.86
N LEU A 45 1.61 11.81 -6.17
CA LEU A 45 1.28 13.14 -6.73
C LEU A 45 -0.10 13.61 -6.24
N ALA A 46 -1.11 12.74 -6.24
CA ALA A 46 -2.44 13.10 -5.75
C ALA A 46 -2.48 13.47 -4.25
N LEU A 47 -1.53 12.98 -3.46
CA LEU A 47 -1.37 13.35 -2.05
C LEU A 47 -0.64 14.68 -1.85
N SER A 48 0.00 15.22 -2.88
CA SER A 48 0.68 16.52 -2.87
C SER A 48 0.27 17.35 -4.10
N PRO A 49 -0.98 17.86 -4.13
CA PRO A 49 -1.50 18.63 -5.25
C PRO A 49 -0.58 19.78 -5.70
N VAL A 50 0.03 20.51 -4.77
CA VAL A 50 0.91 21.65 -5.12
C VAL A 50 2.16 21.20 -5.87
N ALA A 51 2.76 20.07 -5.49
CA ALA A 51 3.88 19.50 -6.25
C ALA A 51 3.43 18.87 -7.57
N ALA A 52 2.23 18.27 -7.58
CA ALA A 52 1.66 17.66 -8.79
C ALA A 52 1.44 18.70 -9.90
N THR A 53 0.83 19.84 -9.58
CA THR A 53 0.54 20.90 -10.55
C THR A 53 1.82 21.56 -11.08
N GLN A 54 2.82 21.78 -10.21
CA GLN A 54 4.16 22.25 -10.61
C GLN A 54 4.88 21.32 -11.59
N THR A 55 4.61 20.01 -11.51
CA THR A 55 5.19 19.00 -12.41
C THR A 55 4.32 18.70 -13.64
N GLY A 56 3.20 19.41 -13.80
CA GLY A 56 2.28 19.30 -14.94
C GLY A 56 1.20 18.23 -14.78
N TYR A 57 1.02 17.66 -13.59
CA TYR A 57 -0.03 16.71 -13.27
C TYR A 57 -1.23 17.43 -12.61
N HIS A 58 -2.19 17.86 -13.42
CA HIS A 58 -3.26 18.77 -13.01
C HIS A 58 -4.56 18.07 -12.55
N GLU A 59 -4.74 16.79 -12.86
CA GLU A 59 -5.95 16.03 -12.51
C GLU A 59 -5.60 14.59 -12.12
N HIS A 60 -6.23 14.09 -11.06
CA HIS A 60 -6.15 12.68 -10.66
C HIS A 60 -7.55 12.08 -10.52
N ASN A 61 -7.90 11.11 -11.37
CA ASN A 61 -9.20 10.42 -11.33
C ASN A 61 -10.41 11.36 -11.35
N GLY A 62 -10.38 12.42 -12.16
CA GLY A 62 -11.45 13.42 -12.24
C GLY A 62 -11.45 14.46 -11.12
N VAL A 63 -10.46 14.44 -10.23
CA VAL A 63 -10.26 15.45 -9.19
C VAL A 63 -9.28 16.52 -9.71
N PRO A 64 -9.69 17.79 -9.84
CA PRO A 64 -8.81 18.87 -10.26
C PRO A 64 -7.83 19.23 -9.14
N LEU A 65 -6.53 19.07 -9.38
CA LEU A 65 -5.47 19.32 -8.40
C LEU A 65 -5.06 20.79 -8.33
N ASP A 66 -5.30 21.56 -9.40
CA ASP A 66 -4.99 23.00 -9.51
C ASP A 66 -5.69 23.87 -8.45
N GLU A 67 -6.79 23.38 -7.88
CA GLU A 67 -7.59 24.10 -6.89
C GLU A 67 -7.36 23.59 -5.45
N MET A 68 -6.39 22.68 -5.27
CA MET A 68 -6.17 21.97 -4.02
C MET A 68 -4.83 22.34 -3.38
N LEU A 69 -4.80 22.28 -2.05
CA LEU A 69 -3.57 22.35 -1.25
C LEU A 69 -3.28 20.98 -0.62
N ASP A 70 -2.00 20.72 -0.36
CA ASP A 70 -1.54 19.56 0.40
C ASP A 70 -2.21 19.52 1.79
N ASP A 71 -2.84 18.39 2.13
CA ASP A 71 -3.56 18.22 3.39
C ASP A 71 -2.63 17.77 4.53
N TYR A 72 -2.17 18.75 5.32
CA TYR A 72 -1.39 18.52 6.54
C TYR A 72 -2.27 18.38 7.80
N SER A 73 -3.59 18.26 7.67
CA SER A 73 -4.46 17.89 8.78
C SER A 73 -4.14 16.48 9.29
N GLN A 74 -4.66 16.13 10.47
CA GLN A 74 -4.51 14.77 10.98
C GLN A 74 -5.03 13.72 9.99
N THR A 75 -6.18 13.98 9.34
CA THR A 75 -6.76 13.06 8.36
C THR A 75 -5.89 12.92 7.13
N GLY A 76 -5.35 14.03 6.61
CA GLY A 76 -4.44 14.02 5.46
C GLY A 76 -3.16 13.23 5.74
N ILE A 77 -2.52 13.47 6.88
CA ILE A 77 -1.31 12.75 7.31
C ILE A 77 -1.58 11.25 7.51
N GLU A 78 -2.71 10.88 8.13
CA GLU A 78 -3.11 9.48 8.25
C GLU A 78 -3.40 8.83 6.88
N GLY A 79 -3.97 9.59 5.94
CA GLY A 79 -4.16 9.18 4.56
C GLY A 79 -2.84 8.88 3.85
N GLN A 80 -1.85 9.77 3.98
CA GLN A 80 -0.50 9.58 3.45
C GLN A 80 0.17 8.33 4.03
N ARG A 81 0.11 8.12 5.36
CA ARG A 81 0.65 6.88 5.98
C ARG A 81 0.00 5.63 5.40
N LYS A 82 -1.34 5.58 5.38
CA LYS A 82 -2.08 4.43 4.87
C LYS A 82 -1.70 4.11 3.42
N PHE A 83 -1.53 5.15 2.60
CA PHE A 83 -1.07 5.00 1.22
C PHE A 83 0.33 4.36 1.16
N TYR A 84 1.33 4.95 1.84
CA TYR A 84 2.70 4.45 1.77
C TYR A 84 2.86 3.06 2.42
N ASP A 85 2.20 2.79 3.54
CA ASP A 85 2.18 1.45 4.15
C ASP A 85 1.54 0.41 3.23
N GLY A 86 0.49 0.80 2.49
CA GLY A 86 -0.15 -0.02 1.47
C GLY A 86 0.78 -0.35 0.31
N ILE A 87 1.51 0.64 -0.21
CA ILE A 87 2.51 0.41 -1.27
C ILE A 87 3.67 -0.44 -0.74
N GLN A 88 4.18 -0.18 0.47
CA GLN A 88 5.25 -0.96 1.08
C GLN A 88 4.85 -2.44 1.23
N SER A 89 3.60 -2.71 1.61
CA SER A 89 3.09 -4.08 1.72
C SER A 89 3.08 -4.80 0.37
N ARG A 90 2.71 -4.10 -0.71
CA ARG A 90 2.74 -4.65 -2.08
C ARG A 90 4.18 -4.87 -2.55
N VAL A 91 5.08 -3.92 -2.31
CA VAL A 91 6.52 -4.04 -2.59
C VAL A 91 7.11 -5.27 -1.91
N ASN A 92 6.79 -5.50 -0.63
CA ASN A 92 7.28 -6.65 0.13
C ASN A 92 6.71 -7.99 -0.36
N SER A 93 5.61 -7.97 -1.12
CA SER A 93 4.95 -9.15 -1.67
C SER A 93 5.41 -9.49 -3.10
N LEU A 94 6.23 -8.64 -3.72
CA LEU A 94 6.76 -8.88 -5.06
C LEU A 94 7.73 -10.07 -5.08
N ASN A 95 7.57 -10.94 -6.07
CA ASN A 95 8.57 -11.95 -6.39
C ASN A 95 9.68 -11.31 -7.22
N THR A 96 10.74 -10.84 -6.57
CA THR A 96 11.84 -10.12 -7.25
C THR A 96 12.54 -10.95 -8.34
N ALA A 97 12.46 -12.27 -8.28
CA ALA A 97 13.06 -13.16 -9.28
C ALA A 97 12.38 -13.09 -10.66
N THR A 98 11.16 -12.53 -10.74
CA THR A 98 10.43 -12.36 -12.01
C THR A 98 10.69 -11.01 -12.67
N LEU A 99 11.39 -10.11 -11.98
CA LEU A 99 11.69 -8.76 -12.47
C LEU A 99 12.95 -8.77 -13.35
N ASP A 100 12.96 -7.97 -14.40
CA ASP A 100 14.18 -7.73 -15.16
C ASP A 100 15.19 -6.86 -14.39
N LYS A 101 16.39 -6.66 -14.96
CA LYS A 101 17.45 -5.90 -14.28
C LYS A 101 17.09 -4.42 -14.06
N GLN A 102 16.30 -3.83 -14.95
CA GLN A 102 15.89 -2.44 -14.83
C GLN A 102 14.83 -2.31 -13.72
N GLN A 103 13.82 -3.18 -13.74
CA GLN A 103 12.79 -3.24 -12.71
C GLN A 103 13.38 -3.53 -11.32
N GLN A 104 14.42 -4.36 -11.23
CA GLN A 104 15.14 -4.58 -9.97
C GLN A 104 15.84 -3.31 -9.48
N ALA A 105 16.45 -2.52 -10.37
CA ALA A 105 17.07 -1.25 -10.00
C ALA A 105 16.01 -0.22 -9.55
N ASP A 106 14.91 -0.12 -10.29
CA ASP A 106 13.79 0.77 -9.98
C ASP A 106 13.14 0.38 -8.64
N LEU A 107 13.02 -0.92 -8.35
CA LEU A 107 12.51 -1.42 -7.08
C LEU A 107 13.35 -0.95 -5.89
N GLU A 108 14.68 -0.91 -6.02
CA GLU A 108 15.55 -0.41 -4.95
C GLU A 108 15.38 1.09 -4.73
N ILE A 109 15.17 1.87 -5.80
CA ILE A 109 14.82 3.31 -5.69
C ILE A 109 13.48 3.46 -4.95
N ILE A 110 12.47 2.68 -5.35
CA ILE A 110 11.14 2.70 -4.73
C ILE A 110 11.24 2.39 -3.23
N LYS A 111 11.96 1.34 -2.83
CA LYS A 111 12.14 1.00 -1.41
C LYS A 111 12.76 2.14 -0.62
N ASN A 112 13.79 2.79 -1.17
CA ASN A 112 14.43 3.93 -0.52
C ASN A 112 13.48 5.12 -0.37
N GLN A 113 12.69 5.41 -1.41
CA GLN A 113 11.70 6.49 -1.35
C GLN A 113 10.61 6.19 -0.31
N LEU A 114 10.08 4.96 -0.26
CA LEU A 114 9.09 4.57 0.75
C LEU A 114 9.64 4.69 2.17
N ASN A 115 10.87 4.24 2.39
CA ASN A 115 11.54 4.38 3.69
C ASN A 115 11.69 5.85 4.09
N LEU A 116 12.04 6.73 3.15
CA LEU A 116 12.15 8.17 3.38
C LEU A 116 10.78 8.78 3.76
N GLN A 117 9.73 8.48 2.99
CA GLN A 117 8.38 9.01 3.27
C GLN A 117 7.85 8.52 4.63
N LEU A 118 8.02 7.23 4.93
CA LEU A 118 7.60 6.65 6.21
C LEU A 118 8.43 7.19 7.38
N LEU A 119 9.73 7.44 7.19
CA LEU A 119 10.57 8.10 8.19
C LEU A 119 10.07 9.52 8.51
N GLU A 120 9.75 10.30 7.48
CA GLU A 120 9.18 11.63 7.62
C GLU A 120 7.85 11.58 8.39
N LEU A 121 6.91 10.73 7.97
CA LEU A 121 5.57 10.67 8.59
C LEU A 121 5.58 10.09 10.01
N ASN A 122 6.45 9.11 10.27
CA ASN A 122 6.44 8.34 11.52
C ASN A 122 7.34 8.90 12.60
N THR A 123 8.51 9.40 12.22
CA THR A 123 9.58 9.70 13.16
C THR A 123 9.93 11.17 13.18
N ILE A 124 10.23 11.76 12.01
CA ILE A 124 10.63 13.17 11.95
C ILE A 124 9.41 14.04 12.27
N GLN A 125 8.32 13.86 11.53
CA GLN A 125 7.06 14.57 11.68
C GLN A 125 7.21 16.08 11.51
N SER A 126 7.93 16.52 10.48
CA SER A 126 8.24 17.93 10.22
C SER A 126 6.98 18.80 10.22
N PHE A 127 5.85 18.28 9.74
CA PHE A 127 4.55 18.96 9.78
C PHE A 127 4.14 19.43 11.20
N LYS A 128 4.64 18.82 12.27
CA LYS A 128 4.35 19.24 13.65
C LYS A 128 5.17 20.42 14.14
N HIS A 129 6.35 20.67 13.57
CA HIS A 129 7.36 21.52 14.22
C HIS A 129 8.24 22.32 13.25
N ASN A 130 8.08 22.17 11.94
CA ASN A 130 8.71 22.99 10.92
C ASN A 130 7.69 23.97 10.32
N PRO A 131 7.61 25.21 10.83
CA PRO A 131 6.65 26.19 10.33
C PRO A 131 6.91 26.63 8.88
N THR A 132 8.13 26.44 8.35
CA THR A 132 8.48 26.79 6.97
C THR A 132 7.64 26.01 5.96
N LEU A 133 7.21 24.77 6.29
CA LEU A 133 6.37 23.95 5.42
C LEU A 133 5.11 24.69 4.95
N TYR A 134 4.44 25.40 5.86
CA TYR A 134 3.19 26.09 5.56
C TYR A 134 3.39 27.36 4.72
N VAL A 135 4.53 28.02 4.90
CA VAL A 135 4.89 29.22 4.13
C VAL A 135 5.25 28.82 2.71
N GLU A 136 6.05 27.78 2.54
CA GLU A 136 6.41 27.24 1.23
C GLU A 136 5.18 26.68 0.51
N LEU A 137 4.29 25.96 1.22
CA LEU A 137 3.05 25.47 0.63
C LEU A 137 2.23 26.61 0.02
N ALA A 138 2.01 27.69 0.77
CA ALA A 138 1.25 28.84 0.28
C ALA A 138 1.99 29.63 -0.81
N GLY A 139 3.33 29.64 -0.80
CA GLY A 139 4.14 30.37 -1.77
C GLY A 139 4.31 29.66 -3.12
N ASN A 140 4.16 28.33 -3.15
CA ASN A 140 4.30 27.51 -4.34
C ASN A 140 2.96 27.05 -4.94
N ALA A 141 1.83 27.39 -4.30
CA ALA A 141 0.48 27.11 -4.77
C ALA A 141 -0.01 28.13 -5.80
#